data_AF-A0A660NII5-F1
#
_entry.id   AF-A0A660NII5-F1
#
_cell.length_a   1.000
_cell.length_b   1.000
_cell.length_c   1.000
_cell.angle_alpha   90.00
_cell.angle_beta   90.00
_cell.angle_gamma   90.00
#
_symmetry.space_group_name_H-M   'P 1'
#
loop_
_entity.id
_entity.type
_entity.pdbx_description
1 polymer ?
#
loop_
_entity_poly.entity_id
_entity_poly.type
_entity_poly.pdbx_seq_one_letter_code
_entity_poly.pdbx_strand_id
1 'polypeptide(L)'
;MIQGGSTDWTTKLDALVKSPVTEIEDQEIFIQTMKGALALSRSNVELPDRLRMLLFLVNGRRQVSEYRDLLPRYRGLTDAFDILLKKGLIKRRNDPGY
;
A
#
# COMPACT_ATOMS: atom_id res chain seq x y z
N MET A 1 -1.53 34.93 21.60
CA MET A 1 -1.39 33.47 21.83
C MET A 1 -1.75 32.77 20.53
N ILE A 2 -0.78 32.28 19.76
CA ILE A 2 -1.05 31.48 18.55
C ILE A 2 -0.69 30.04 18.87
N GLN A 3 -1.72 29.19 18.99
CA GLN A 3 -1.61 27.76 19.27
C GLN A 3 -1.28 26.98 17.99
N GLY A 4 -0.19 26.21 18.04
CA GLY A 4 -0.24 24.76 17.80
C GLY A 4 -0.51 24.23 16.39
N GLY A 5 0.12 24.76 15.33
CA GLY A 5 0.05 24.18 13.98
C GLY A 5 1.22 23.26 13.57
N SER A 6 2.32 23.22 14.35
CA SER A 6 3.60 22.66 13.89
C SER A 6 3.90 21.22 14.35
N THR A 7 3.08 20.63 15.22
CA THR A 7 3.40 19.33 15.86
C THR A 7 2.85 18.13 15.08
N ASP A 8 1.85 18.36 14.23
CA ASP A 8 1.08 17.26 13.63
C ASP A 8 1.82 16.57 12.47
N TRP A 9 2.67 17.32 11.74
CA TRP A 9 3.47 16.76 10.65
C TRP A 9 4.71 16.01 11.15
N THR A 10 5.35 16.48 12.22
CA THR A 10 6.49 15.79 12.85
C THR A 10 6.06 14.47 13.46
N THR A 11 4.92 14.43 14.15
CA THR A 11 4.37 13.16 14.68
C THR A 11 4.00 12.18 13.56
N LYS A 12 3.43 12.66 12.44
CA LYS A 12 3.12 11.81 11.29
C LYS A 12 4.37 11.28 10.59
N LEU A 13 5.42 12.11 10.44
CA LEU A 13 6.69 11.67 9.88
C LEU A 13 7.42 10.70 10.82
N ASP A 14 7.42 10.96 12.12
CA ASP A 14 8.02 10.08 13.11
C ASP A 14 7.30 8.72 13.14
N ALA A 15 5.97 8.70 13.02
CA ALA A 15 5.19 7.48 12.85
C ALA A 15 5.48 6.75 11.53
N LEU A 16 5.71 7.49 10.43
CA LEU A 16 6.10 6.92 9.13
C LEU A 16 7.51 6.30 9.17
N VAL A 17 8.47 6.97 9.82
CA VAL A 17 9.86 6.53 9.94
C VAL A 17 9.99 5.37 10.93
N LYS A 18 9.19 5.36 12.01
CA LYS A 18 9.19 4.29 13.01
C LYS A 18 8.31 3.10 12.62
N SER A 19 7.45 3.24 11.61
CA SER A 19 6.66 2.12 11.14
C SER A 19 7.60 1.10 10.50
N PRO A 20 7.75 -0.10 11.07
CA PRO A 20 8.61 -1.11 10.48
C PRO A 20 8.17 -1.33 9.02
N VAL A 21 9.15 -1.43 8.12
CA VAL A 21 8.88 -1.91 6.77
C VAL A 21 8.28 -3.28 6.93
N THR A 22 7.05 -3.47 6.44
CA THR A 22 6.45 -4.79 6.48
C THR A 22 7.31 -5.70 5.61
N GLU A 23 7.82 -6.79 6.18
CA GLU A 23 8.46 -7.83 5.37
C GLU A 23 7.39 -8.41 4.44
N ILE A 24 7.68 -8.38 3.14
CA ILE A 24 6.79 -8.88 2.09
C ILE A 24 7.56 -9.97 1.36
N GLU A 25 7.12 -11.21 1.55
CA GLU A 25 7.73 -12.38 0.93
C GLU A 25 7.24 -12.56 -0.51
N ASP A 26 8.05 -13.22 -1.33
CA ASP A 26 7.77 -13.41 -2.75
C ASP A 26 6.54 -14.27 -3.02
N GLN A 27 6.23 -15.22 -2.13
CA GLN A 27 5.05 -16.08 -2.19
C GLN A 27 3.75 -15.41 -1.74
N GLU A 28 3.82 -14.21 -1.17
CA GLU A 28 2.62 -13.54 -0.69
C GLU A 28 1.67 -13.23 -1.83
N ILE A 29 0.38 -13.43 -1.58
CA ILE A 29 -0.69 -13.05 -2.49
C ILE A 29 -1.51 -11.96 -1.81
N PHE A 30 -1.68 -10.83 -2.48
CA PHE A 30 -2.52 -9.75 -2.01
C PHE A 30 -3.89 -9.76 -2.68
N ILE A 31 -4.92 -9.41 -1.91
CA ILE A 31 -6.28 -9.18 -2.38
C ILE A 31 -6.68 -7.73 -2.12
N GLN A 32 -7.46 -7.13 -3.02
CA GLN A 32 -8.02 -5.80 -2.79
C GLN A 32 -9.07 -5.84 -1.68
N THR A 33 -9.07 -4.82 -0.83
CA THR A 33 -10.16 -4.60 0.13
C THR A 33 -11.29 -3.81 -0.53
N MET A 34 -12.47 -3.74 0.11
CA MET A 34 -13.54 -2.84 -0.33
C MET A 34 -13.07 -1.38 -0.42
N LYS A 35 -12.21 -0.96 0.53
CA LYS A 35 -11.58 0.37 0.53
C LYS A 35 -10.68 0.55 -0.69
N GLY A 36 -9.89 -0.47 -1.06
CA GLY A 36 -9.09 -0.48 -2.29
C GLY A 36 -9.93 -0.32 -3.55
N ALA A 37 -11.00 -1.10 -3.67
CA ALA A 37 -11.92 -1.01 -4.81
C ALA A 37 -12.56 0.38 -4.93
N LEU A 38 -13.00 0.97 -3.79
CA LEU A 38 -13.53 2.33 -3.76
C LEU A 38 -12.47 3.40 -4.07
N ALA A 39 -11.21 3.18 -3.67
CA ALA A 39 -10.10 4.07 -4.00
C ALA A 39 -9.81 4.10 -5.51
N LEU A 40 -10.04 2.99 -6.22
CA LEU A 40 -9.93 2.93 -7.67
C LEU A 40 -11.12 3.58 -8.39
N SER A 41 -12.33 3.52 -7.83
CA SER A 41 -13.53 4.07 -8.48
C SER A 41 -13.68 5.58 -8.31
N ARG A 42 -13.14 6.15 -7.23
CA ARG A 42 -13.24 7.60 -6.96
C ARG A 42 -12.06 8.35 -7.57
N SER A 43 -12.34 9.44 -8.29
CA SER A 43 -11.33 10.38 -8.80
C SER A 43 -10.67 11.20 -7.67
N ASN A 44 -11.30 11.28 -6.50
CA ASN A 44 -10.90 12.17 -5.40
C ASN A 44 -10.05 11.52 -4.30
N VAL A 45 -9.49 10.33 -4.54
CA VAL A 45 -8.53 9.72 -3.62
C VAL A 45 -7.14 10.08 -4.13
N GLU A 46 -6.40 10.88 -3.36
CA GLU A 46 -4.99 11.21 -3.60
C GLU A 46 -4.11 9.96 -3.44
N LEU A 47 -4.18 9.05 -4.42
CA LEU A 47 -3.27 7.94 -4.57
C LEU A 47 -2.40 8.23 -5.80
N PRO A 48 -1.08 8.32 -5.65
CA PRO A 48 -0.17 8.48 -6.78
C PRO A 48 -0.44 7.43 -7.87
N ASP A 49 -0.37 7.84 -9.14
CA ASP A 49 -0.74 7.00 -10.29
C ASP A 49 -0.06 5.62 -10.29
N ARG A 50 1.20 5.56 -9.86
CA ARG A 50 1.95 4.29 -9.76
C ARG A 50 1.32 3.32 -8.75
N LEU A 51 0.92 3.83 -7.58
CA LEU A 51 0.24 3.02 -6.57
C LEU A 51 -1.17 2.66 -7.02
N ARG A 52 -1.86 3.55 -7.75
CA ARG A 52 -3.18 3.29 -8.33
C ARG A 52 -3.12 2.17 -9.37
N MET A 53 -2.11 2.22 -10.25
CA MET A 53 -1.84 1.16 -11.23
C MET A 53 -1.53 -0.17 -10.53
N LEU A 54 -0.64 -0.16 -9.53
CA LEU A 54 -0.30 -1.39 -8.79
C LEU A 54 -1.54 -1.95 -8.09
N LEU A 55 -2.32 -1.09 -7.41
CA LEU A 55 -3.57 -1.48 -6.77
C LEU A 55 -4.54 -2.11 -7.77
N PHE A 56 -4.69 -1.53 -8.96
CA PHE A 56 -5.51 -2.09 -10.04
C PHE A 56 -5.06 -3.49 -10.47
N LEU A 57 -3.75 -3.75 -10.50
CA LEU A 57 -3.19 -5.06 -10.88
C LEU A 57 -3.41 -6.15 -9.81
N VAL A 58 -3.58 -5.77 -8.54
CA VAL A 58 -3.83 -6.70 -7.45
C VAL A 58 -5.16 -7.41 -7.66
N ASN A 59 -5.13 -8.71 -7.91
CA ASN A 59 -6.30 -9.51 -8.28
C ASN A 59 -6.52 -10.76 -7.42
N GLY A 60 -5.70 -10.98 -6.38
CA GLY A 60 -5.82 -12.14 -5.50
C GLY A 60 -5.30 -13.46 -6.04
N ARG A 61 -4.68 -13.47 -7.22
CA ARG A 61 -4.21 -14.70 -7.89
C ARG A 61 -2.70 -14.76 -8.00
N ARG A 62 -2.04 -13.62 -8.17
CA ARG A 62 -0.59 -13.54 -8.40
C ARG A 62 0.18 -13.39 -7.09
N GLN A 63 1.30 -14.08 -7.02
CA GLN A 63 2.34 -13.92 -5.99
C GLN A 63 3.13 -12.64 -6.22
N VAL A 64 3.79 -12.12 -5.17
CA VAL A 64 4.66 -10.93 -5.25
C VAL A 64 5.80 -11.12 -6.26
N SER A 65 6.39 -12.32 -6.31
CA SER A 65 7.41 -12.69 -7.32
C SER A 65 6.95 -12.44 -8.75
N GLU A 66 5.71 -12.83 -9.09
CA GLU A 66 5.15 -12.62 -10.42
C GLU A 66 5.04 -11.12 -10.77
N TYR A 67 4.77 -10.25 -9.79
CA TYR A 67 4.78 -8.81 -10.04
C TYR A 67 6.19 -8.27 -10.26
N ARG A 68 7.21 -8.82 -9.58
CA ARG A 68 8.63 -8.46 -9.81
C ARG A 68 9.03 -8.80 -11.24
N ASP A 69 8.63 -9.98 -11.73
CA ASP A 69 8.91 -10.45 -13.08
C ASP A 69 8.19 -9.62 -14.15
N LEU A 70 6.92 -9.27 -13.91
CA LEU A 70 6.10 -8.50 -14.85
C LEU A 70 6.44 -7.01 -14.86
N LEU A 71 6.95 -6.47 -13.75
CA LEU A 71 7.28 -5.06 -13.58
C LEU A 71 8.77 -4.86 -13.25
N PRO A 72 9.71 -5.33 -14.09
CA PRO A 72 11.14 -5.32 -13.77
C PRO A 72 11.74 -3.91 -13.65
N ARG A 73 11.05 -2.90 -14.20
CA ARG A 73 11.45 -1.47 -14.12
C ARG A 73 10.77 -0.73 -12.97
N TYR A 74 9.88 -1.37 -12.22
CA TYR A 74 9.20 -0.77 -11.09
C TYR A 74 10.12 -0.77 -9.86
N ARG A 75 10.83 0.35 -9.67
CA ARG A 75 11.67 0.56 -8.48
C ARG A 75 10.80 0.72 -7.24
N GLY A 76 11.18 0.07 -6.14
CA GLY A 76 10.44 0.13 -4.87
C GLY A 76 9.11 -0.62 -4.89
N LEU A 77 9.02 -1.76 -5.59
CA LEU A 77 7.80 -2.56 -5.64
C LEU A 77 7.38 -3.05 -4.25
N THR A 78 8.33 -3.50 -3.43
CA THR A 78 8.11 -3.87 -2.03
C THR A 78 7.50 -2.70 -1.25
N ASP A 79 8.10 -1.51 -1.34
CA ASP A 79 7.61 -0.31 -0.64
C ASP A 79 6.21 0.09 -1.10
N ALA A 80 5.93 -0.07 -2.40
CA ALA A 80 4.61 0.21 -2.95
C ALA A 80 3.54 -0.74 -2.39
N PHE A 81 3.83 -2.03 -2.26
CA PHE A 81 2.94 -2.97 -1.58
C PHE A 81 2.80 -2.65 -0.09
N ASP A 82 3.89 -2.31 0.60
CA ASP A 82 3.87 -1.89 2.01
C ASP A 82 2.97 -0.66 2.22
N ILE A 83 3.07 0.35 1.37
CA ILE A 83 2.20 1.53 1.42
C ILE A 83 0.73 1.16 1.20
N LEU A 84 0.43 0.28 0.23
CA LEU A 84 -0.95 -0.15 -0.04
C LEU A 84 -1.52 -0.97 1.14
N LEU A 85 -0.70 -1.80 1.80
CA LEU A 85 -1.04 -2.54 3.02
C LEU A 85 -1.31 -1.59 4.18
N LYS A 86 -0.37 -0.68 4.48
CA LYS A 86 -0.51 0.31 5.55
C LYS A 86 -1.71 1.24 5.36
N LYS A 87 -2.07 1.55 4.11
CA LYS A 87 -3.30 2.30 3.79
C LYS A 87 -4.57 1.45 3.87
N GLY A 88 -4.46 0.12 4.04
CA GLY A 88 -5.59 -0.82 4.11
C GLY A 88 -6.32 -0.99 2.78
N LEU A 89 -5.64 -0.72 1.66
CA LEU A 89 -6.23 -0.84 0.31
C LEU A 89 -6.11 -2.27 -0.22
N ILE A 90 -5.10 -3.00 0.25
CA ILE A 90 -4.91 -4.42 0.02
C ILE A 90 -4.71 -5.12 1.36
N LYS A 91 -4.90 -6.44 1.39
CA LYS A 91 -4.57 -7.29 2.52
C LYS A 91 -3.95 -8.60 2.04
N ARG A 92 -3.19 -9.27 2.90
CA ARG A 92 -2.69 -10.61 2.62
C ARG A 92 -3.85 -11.56 2.45
N ARG A 93 -3.78 -12.46 1.47
CA ARG A 93 -4.81 -13.46 1.23
C ARG A 93 -4.96 -14.41 2.42
N ASN A 94 -3.84 -14.72 3.08
CA ASN A 94 -3.78 -15.65 4.21
C ASN A 94 -3.94 -14.94 5.57
N ASP A 95 -4.23 -13.63 5.58
CA ASP A 95 -4.47 -12.92 6.84
C ASP A 95 -5.78 -13.46 7.45
N PRO A 96 -5.76 -14.03 8.67
CA PRO A 96 -6.94 -14.54 9.36
C PRO A 96 -7.78 -13.37 9.87
N GLY A 97 -8.40 -12.65 8.94
CA GLY A 97 -9.33 -11.56 9.19
C GLY A 97 -10.79 -12.00 9.11
N TYR A 98 -11.07 -13.29 9.31
CA TYR A 98 -12.31 -13.94 9.77
C TYR A 98 -11.96 -15.28 10.41
#